data_AF-A0A926X330-F1
#
_entry.id   AF-A0A926X330-F1
#
_cell.length_a   1.000
_cell.length_b   1.000
_cell.length_c   1.000
_cell.angle_alpha   90.00
_cell.angle_beta   90.00
_cell.angle_gamma   90.00
#
_symmetry.space_group_name_H-M   'P 1'
#
loop_
_entity.id
_entity.type
_entity.pdbx_description
1 polymer ?
#
loop_
_entity_poly.entity_id
_entity_poly.type
_entity_poly.pdbx_seq_one_letter_code
_entity_poly.pdbx_strand_id
1 'polypeptide(L)'
;MLGLLFSTCSAYSTTPQQALQQPDPTETALLDASKQALARTVLTELGTAAQYDLYLGNSVDVSVQTTQGAGFREWLHGVFVQEVGWSHAEEHYLSQLEANFSEAELEELLNLAQNPLFQKFLQVEAQSYGDAGDERRRLLEGVWEDYNSGAINPPPEVLR
;
A
#
# COMPACT_ATOMS: atom_id res chain seq x y z
N MET A 1 -24.11 79.13 -21.13
CA MET A 1 -23.04 79.85 -20.45
C MET A 1 -21.92 78.84 -20.19
N LEU A 2 -20.70 79.16 -20.66
CA LEU A 2 -19.36 78.53 -20.52
C LEU A 2 -19.27 77.18 -19.76
N GLY A 3 -18.70 76.11 -20.33
CA GLY A 3 -17.25 75.89 -20.54
C GLY A 3 -16.74 74.92 -19.45
N LEU A 4 -16.13 73.76 -19.69
CA LEU A 4 -14.79 73.52 -20.25
C LEU A 4 -14.56 72.00 -20.47
N LEU A 5 -13.63 71.71 -21.38
CA LEU A 5 -13.17 70.41 -21.91
C LEU A 5 -12.25 69.63 -20.95
N PHE A 6 -12.07 68.32 -21.20
CA PHE A 6 -10.82 67.53 -21.32
C PHE A 6 -11.16 66.04 -21.05
N SER A 7 -11.21 65.13 -22.04
CA SER A 7 -10.10 64.45 -22.77
C SER A 7 -9.68 63.11 -22.12
N THR A 8 -9.41 62.12 -22.98
CA THR A 8 -8.80 60.77 -22.74
C THR A 8 -9.75 59.68 -22.23
N CYS A 9 -9.72 58.41 -22.66
CA CYS A 9 -8.92 57.68 -23.64
C CYS A 9 -9.71 56.43 -24.08
N SER A 10 -9.58 56.03 -25.34
CA SER A 10 -9.96 54.69 -25.80
C SER A 10 -8.98 53.66 -25.25
N ALA A 11 -9.47 52.59 -24.63
CA ALA A 11 -8.72 51.34 -24.51
C ALA A 11 -9.71 50.17 -24.53
N TYR A 12 -9.70 49.45 -25.65
CA TYR A 12 -10.29 48.13 -25.77
C TYR A 12 -9.66 47.22 -24.71
N SER A 13 -10.44 46.75 -23.74
CA SER A 13 -9.98 45.73 -22.81
C SER A 13 -10.15 44.36 -23.48
N THR A 14 -9.11 43.90 -24.17
CA THR A 14 -8.92 42.48 -24.47
C THR A 14 -8.67 41.73 -23.17
N THR A 15 -9.60 40.87 -22.79
CA THR A 15 -9.42 39.86 -21.74
C THR A 15 -8.21 38.98 -22.11
N PRO A 16 -7.21 38.78 -21.24
CA PRO A 16 -6.20 37.76 -21.49
C PRO A 16 -6.89 36.40 -21.35
N GLN A 17 -7.00 35.67 -22.46
CA GLN A 17 -7.15 34.22 -22.39
C GLN A 17 -5.91 33.69 -21.65
N GLN A 18 -6.08 33.31 -20.39
CA GLN A 18 -5.15 32.41 -19.74
C GLN A 18 -5.17 31.11 -20.55
N ALA A 19 -4.18 30.94 -21.41
CA ALA A 19 -3.86 29.64 -21.99
C ALA A 19 -3.64 28.68 -20.81
N LEU A 20 -4.51 27.69 -20.70
CA LEU A 20 -4.24 26.49 -19.91
C LEU A 20 -2.98 25.87 -20.52
N GLN A 21 -1.82 26.16 -19.92
CA GLN A 21 -0.58 25.45 -20.23
C GLN A 21 -0.84 23.99 -19.86
N GLN A 22 -1.07 23.14 -20.86
CA GLN A 22 -0.93 21.71 -20.65
C GLN A 22 0.52 21.48 -20.22
N PRO A 23 0.77 20.83 -19.08
CA PRO A 23 2.11 20.54 -18.64
C PRO A 23 2.83 19.73 -19.73
N ASP A 24 4.11 20.02 -19.93
CA ASP A 24 4.94 19.29 -20.90
C ASP A 24 4.90 17.80 -20.52
N PRO A 25 4.60 16.89 -21.47
CA PRO A 25 4.61 15.45 -21.20
C PRO A 25 5.94 14.97 -20.60
N THR A 26 7.05 15.65 -20.92
CA THR A 26 8.39 15.34 -20.40
C THR A 26 8.54 15.73 -18.93
N GLU A 27 8.01 16.89 -18.54
CA GLU A 27 8.02 17.37 -17.15
C GLU A 27 7.09 16.53 -16.28
N THR A 28 5.93 16.16 -16.82
CA THR A 28 4.97 15.25 -16.16
C THR A 28 5.60 13.88 -15.91
N ALA A 29 6.27 13.29 -16.91
CA ALA A 29 6.94 12.01 -16.76
C ALA A 29 8.11 12.03 -15.75
N LEU A 30 8.83 13.16 -15.63
CA LEU A 30 9.88 13.32 -14.62
C LEU A 30 9.33 13.46 -13.21
N LEU A 31 8.22 14.18 -13.05
CA LEU A 31 7.51 14.30 -11.77
C LEU A 31 6.91 12.96 -11.33
N ASP A 32 6.30 12.21 -12.26
CA ASP A 32 5.77 10.88 -12.00
C ASP A 32 6.88 9.90 -11.56
N ALA A 33 8.04 9.94 -12.22
CA ALA A 33 9.20 9.14 -11.82
C ALA A 33 9.76 9.54 -10.44
N SER A 34 9.74 10.84 -10.09
CA SER A 34 10.13 11.34 -8.76
C SER A 34 9.19 10.83 -7.67
N LYS A 35 7.88 10.93 -7.92
CA LYS A 35 6.83 10.50 -6.99
C LYS A 35 6.84 8.99 -6.76
N GLN A 36 7.04 8.20 -7.82
CA GLN A 36 7.19 6.76 -7.71
C GLN A 36 8.39 6.36 -6.86
N ALA A 37 9.54 7.03 -7.07
CA ALA A 37 10.74 6.77 -6.29
C ALA A 37 10.50 7.06 -4.80
N LEU A 38 9.84 8.18 -4.49
CA LEU A 38 9.45 8.53 -3.13
C LEU A 38 8.50 7.49 -2.51
N ALA A 39 7.47 7.05 -3.23
CA ALA A 39 6.56 5.99 -2.79
C ALA A 39 7.31 4.67 -2.48
N ARG A 40 8.27 4.29 -3.32
CA ARG A 40 9.12 3.12 -3.09
C ARG A 40 9.97 3.26 -1.82
N THR A 41 10.53 4.44 -1.57
CA THR A 41 11.26 4.72 -0.33
C THR A 41 10.35 4.60 0.89
N VAL A 42 9.13 5.15 0.83
CA VAL A 42 8.12 4.99 1.91
C VAL A 42 7.87 3.52 2.20
N LEU A 43 7.56 2.70 1.18
CA LEU A 43 7.30 1.27 1.35
C LEU A 43 8.49 0.50 1.95
N THR A 44 9.71 0.91 1.58
CA THR A 44 10.96 0.33 2.08
C THR A 44 11.15 0.64 3.56
N GLU A 45 11.01 1.91 3.96
CA GLU A 45 11.12 2.33 5.37
C GLU A 45 10.05 1.67 6.23
N LEU A 46 8.84 1.48 5.71
CA LEU A 46 7.77 0.76 6.41
C LEU A 46 8.03 -0.75 6.54
N GLY A 47 9.03 -1.31 5.84
CA GLY A 47 9.30 -2.74 5.83
C GLY A 47 8.23 -3.58 5.12
N THR A 48 7.48 -2.95 4.21
CA THR A 48 6.27 -3.55 3.59
C THR A 48 6.58 -4.87 2.88
N ALA A 49 7.71 -4.96 2.19
CA ALA A 49 8.14 -6.17 1.49
C ALA A 49 8.25 -7.38 2.43
N ALA A 50 8.97 -7.20 3.55
CA ALA A 50 9.17 -8.26 4.54
C ALA A 50 7.85 -8.66 5.22
N GLN A 51 6.98 -7.68 5.51
CA GLN A 51 5.66 -7.96 6.09
C GLN A 51 4.75 -8.71 5.12
N TYR A 52 4.71 -8.30 3.85
CA TYR A 52 3.94 -8.98 2.81
C TYR A 52 4.34 -10.46 2.71
N ASP A 53 5.65 -10.71 2.62
CA ASP A 53 6.18 -12.07 2.54
C ASP A 53 5.91 -12.87 3.82
N LEU A 54 6.02 -12.24 5.00
CA LEU A 54 5.67 -12.86 6.29
C LEU A 54 4.19 -13.29 6.33
N TYR A 55 3.29 -12.46 5.80
CA TYR A 55 1.85 -12.73 5.82
C TYR A 55 1.42 -13.87 4.90
N LEU A 56 2.22 -14.22 3.89
CA LEU A 56 2.02 -15.45 3.10
C LEU A 56 2.13 -16.71 3.96
N GLY A 57 2.78 -16.65 5.12
CA GLY A 57 2.83 -17.73 6.09
C GLY A 57 1.43 -18.19 6.55
N ASN A 58 0.42 -17.31 6.57
CA ASN A 58 -0.95 -17.69 6.90
C ASN A 58 -1.51 -18.75 5.94
N SER A 59 -1.24 -18.59 4.64
CA SER A 59 -1.69 -19.53 3.63
C SER A 59 -1.02 -20.90 3.80
N VAL A 60 0.23 -20.91 4.26
CA VAL A 60 0.95 -22.14 4.61
C VAL A 60 0.35 -22.76 5.87
N ASP A 61 0.07 -21.96 6.90
CA ASP A 61 -0.50 -22.41 8.18
C ASP A 61 -1.83 -23.17 8.00
N VAL A 62 -2.69 -22.74 7.06
CA VAL A 62 -3.97 -23.41 6.76
C VAL A 62 -3.85 -24.59 5.80
N SER A 63 -2.82 -24.62 4.95
CA SER A 63 -2.67 -25.64 3.90
C SER A 63 -1.88 -26.85 4.36
N VAL A 64 -1.06 -26.69 5.39
CA VAL A 64 -0.15 -27.72 5.89
C VAL A 64 -0.78 -28.44 7.08
N GLN A 65 -0.91 -29.76 6.97
CA GLN A 65 -1.33 -30.59 8.11
C GLN A 65 -0.32 -30.49 9.26
N THR A 66 -0.79 -30.51 10.50
CA THR A 66 0.10 -30.46 11.69
C THR A 66 1.09 -31.62 11.79
N THR A 67 0.82 -32.73 11.12
CA THR A 67 1.73 -33.89 11.01
C THR A 67 3.00 -33.58 10.22
N GLN A 68 3.01 -32.52 9.41
CA GLN A 68 4.16 -32.09 8.64
C GLN A 68 5.07 -31.18 9.49
N GLY A 69 6.37 -31.48 9.49
CA GLY A 69 7.36 -30.81 10.34
C GLY A 69 7.63 -29.36 9.95
N ALA A 70 8.28 -28.62 10.86
CA ALA A 70 8.62 -27.20 10.67
C ALA A 70 9.41 -26.93 9.38
N GLY A 71 10.38 -27.78 9.05
CA GLY A 71 11.18 -27.61 7.83
C GLY A 71 10.37 -27.71 6.53
N PHE A 72 9.29 -28.50 6.49
CA PHE A 72 8.40 -28.52 5.32
C PHE A 72 7.62 -27.21 5.20
N ARG A 73 7.16 -26.66 6.34
CA ARG A 73 6.45 -25.37 6.37
C ARG A 73 7.34 -24.23 5.92
N GLU A 74 8.57 -24.16 6.44
CA GLU A 74 9.57 -23.16 6.04
C GLU A 74 9.89 -23.28 4.54
N TRP A 75 10.06 -24.51 4.04
CA TRP A 75 10.26 -24.74 2.61
C TRP A 75 9.07 -24.24 1.77
N LEU A 76 7.84 -24.58 2.16
CA LEU A 76 6.64 -24.18 1.41
C LEU A 76 6.41 -22.66 1.48
N HIS A 77 6.70 -22.04 2.62
CA HIS A 77 6.66 -20.58 2.75
C HIS A 77 7.67 -19.92 1.82
N GLY A 78 8.90 -20.45 1.73
CA GLY A 78 9.89 -19.98 0.76
C GLY A 78 9.40 -20.10 -0.69
N VAL A 79 8.72 -21.19 -1.04
CA VAL A 79 8.08 -21.35 -2.37
C VAL A 79 7.03 -20.27 -2.59
N PHE A 80 6.18 -19.95 -1.61
CA PHE A 80 5.18 -18.89 -1.74
C PHE A 80 5.81 -17.52 -1.93
N VAL A 81 6.83 -17.19 -1.13
CA VAL A 81 7.57 -15.93 -1.29
C VAL A 81 8.19 -15.82 -2.69
N GLN A 82 8.73 -16.92 -3.22
CA GLN A 82 9.30 -16.92 -4.56
C GLN A 82 8.25 -16.73 -5.66
N GLU A 83 7.12 -17.42 -5.58
CA GLU A 83 6.16 -17.50 -6.68
C GLU A 83 5.08 -16.40 -6.63
N VAL A 84 4.79 -15.86 -5.44
CA VAL A 84 3.72 -14.86 -5.22
C VAL A 84 4.08 -13.79 -4.19
N GLY A 85 5.35 -13.67 -3.81
CA GLY A 85 5.84 -12.70 -2.83
C GLY A 85 5.88 -11.25 -3.34
N TRP A 86 6.56 -10.40 -2.57
CA TRP A 86 6.57 -8.95 -2.77
C TRP A 86 6.92 -8.51 -4.20
N SER A 87 7.83 -9.21 -4.88
CA SER A 87 8.23 -8.93 -6.27
C SER A 87 7.07 -8.91 -7.25
N HIS A 88 5.97 -9.62 -6.96
CA HIS A 88 4.77 -9.65 -7.79
C HIS A 88 3.73 -8.61 -7.38
N ALA A 89 3.84 -8.04 -6.17
CA ALA A 89 2.88 -7.10 -5.60
C ALA A 89 3.37 -5.64 -5.61
N GLU A 90 4.69 -5.41 -5.66
CA GLU A 90 5.30 -4.08 -5.51
C GLU A 90 4.67 -3.02 -6.40
N GLU A 91 4.57 -3.26 -7.71
CA GLU A 91 3.99 -2.31 -8.66
C GLU A 91 2.52 -1.96 -8.35
N HIS A 92 1.78 -2.91 -7.79
CA HIS A 92 0.42 -2.62 -7.34
C HIS A 92 0.41 -1.65 -6.16
N TYR A 93 1.29 -1.86 -5.17
CA TYR A 93 1.41 -0.94 -4.04
C TYR A 93 1.88 0.45 -4.47
N LEU A 94 2.84 0.53 -5.38
CA LEU A 94 3.34 1.79 -5.93
C LEU A 94 2.22 2.55 -6.66
N SER A 95 1.49 1.89 -7.56
CA SER A 95 0.39 2.53 -8.30
C SER A 95 -0.72 3.02 -7.37
N GLN A 96 -1.00 2.29 -6.28
CA GLN A 96 -1.96 2.73 -5.27
C GLN A 96 -1.47 3.96 -4.49
N LEU A 97 -0.19 4.04 -4.14
CA LEU A 97 0.35 5.24 -3.48
C LEU A 97 0.36 6.44 -4.43
N GLU A 98 0.77 6.26 -5.68
CA GLU A 98 0.79 7.31 -6.69
C GLU A 98 -0.60 7.88 -6.98
N ALA A 99 -1.62 7.02 -7.04
CA ALA A 99 -2.98 7.43 -7.36
C ALA A 99 -3.69 8.16 -6.20
N ASN A 100 -3.32 7.86 -4.96
CA ASN A 100 -4.10 8.28 -3.78
C ASN A 100 -3.38 9.28 -2.86
N PHE A 101 -2.08 9.50 -3.02
CA PHE A 101 -1.31 10.44 -2.21
C PHE A 101 -0.65 11.48 -3.10
N SER A 102 -0.59 12.73 -2.66
CA SER A 102 0.27 13.75 -3.23
C SER A 102 1.74 13.53 -2.86
N GLU A 103 2.66 14.18 -3.55
CA GLU A 103 4.09 14.12 -3.23
C GLU A 103 4.37 14.62 -1.81
N ALA A 104 3.75 15.74 -1.40
CA ALA A 104 3.87 16.27 -0.05
C ALA A 104 3.37 15.29 1.03
N GLU A 105 2.25 14.58 0.79
CA GLU A 105 1.77 13.56 1.73
C GLU A 105 2.71 12.34 1.80
N LEU A 106 3.34 11.96 0.67
CA LEU A 106 4.35 10.90 0.66
C LEU A 106 5.63 11.33 1.41
N GLU A 107 6.03 12.61 1.34
CA GLU A 107 7.13 13.15 2.14
C GLU A 107 6.80 13.14 3.63
N GLU A 108 5.58 13.53 4.01
CA GLU A 108 5.11 13.45 5.40
C GLU A 108 5.09 12.00 5.90
N LEU A 109 4.58 11.07 5.09
CA LEU A 109 4.61 9.65 5.40
C LEU A 109 6.04 9.12 5.52
N LEU A 110 6.96 9.55 4.66
CA LEU A 110 8.37 9.17 4.75
C LEU A 110 8.99 9.67 6.06
N ASN A 111 8.74 10.92 6.44
CA ASN A 111 9.21 11.48 7.70
C ASN A 111 8.68 10.70 8.91
N LEU A 112 7.40 10.28 8.87
CA LEU A 112 6.83 9.41 9.90
C LEU A 112 7.47 8.02 9.88
N ALA A 113 7.65 7.43 8.69
CA ALA A 113 8.27 6.12 8.51
C ALA A 113 9.70 6.12 9.09
N GLN A 114 10.46 7.18 8.90
CA GLN A 114 11.83 7.31 9.43
C GLN A 114 11.88 7.63 10.94
N ASN A 115 10.75 7.92 11.58
CA ASN A 115 10.71 8.21 13.00
C ASN A 115 11.14 6.97 13.84
N PRO A 116 12.13 7.08 14.75
CA PRO A 116 12.62 5.93 15.50
C PRO A 116 11.58 5.23 16.39
N LEU A 117 10.62 5.98 16.95
CA LEU A 117 9.56 5.39 17.76
C LEU A 117 8.57 4.62 16.88
N PHE A 118 8.27 5.14 15.69
CA PHE A 118 7.41 4.46 14.74
C PHE A 118 8.08 3.21 14.18
N GLN A 119 9.36 3.26 13.82
CA GLN A 119 10.15 2.08 13.46
C GLN A 119 10.14 1.01 14.55
N LYS A 120 10.35 1.42 15.81
CA LYS A 120 10.26 0.49 16.94
C LYS A 120 8.88 -0.15 17.05
N PHE A 121 7.81 0.63 16.82
CA PHE A 121 6.46 0.10 16.79
C PHE A 121 6.25 -0.93 15.66
N LEU A 122 6.67 -0.61 14.42
CA LEU A 122 6.58 -1.53 13.28
C LEU A 122 7.33 -2.84 13.52
N GLN A 123 8.52 -2.76 14.12
CA GLN A 123 9.30 -3.95 14.47
C GLN A 123 8.60 -4.81 15.52
N VAL A 124 8.03 -4.20 16.56
CA VAL A 124 7.31 -4.93 17.61
C VAL A 124 6.04 -5.57 17.04
N GLU A 125 5.34 -4.89 16.14
CA GLU A 125 4.15 -5.43 15.47
C GLU A 125 4.49 -6.67 14.64
N ALA A 126 5.49 -6.57 13.74
CA ALA A 126 5.91 -7.68 12.90
C ALA A 126 6.43 -8.87 13.72
N GLN A 127 7.20 -8.61 14.79
CA GLN A 127 7.66 -9.65 15.70
C GLN A 127 6.49 -10.32 16.43
N SER A 128 5.55 -9.53 16.94
CA SER A 128 4.37 -10.06 17.65
C SER A 128 3.52 -10.93 16.74
N TYR A 129 3.38 -10.55 15.47
CA TYR A 129 2.70 -11.37 14.46
C TYR A 129 3.39 -12.72 14.26
N GLY A 130 4.73 -12.72 14.13
CA GLY A 130 5.53 -13.94 14.01
C GLY A 130 5.44 -14.83 15.25
N ASP A 131 5.58 -14.24 16.44
CA ASP A 131 5.53 -14.94 17.73
C ASP A 131 4.17 -15.61 17.98
N ALA A 132 3.09 -14.99 17.50
CA ALA A 132 1.74 -15.55 17.58
C ALA A 132 1.48 -16.70 16.58
N GLY A 133 2.42 -17.00 15.67
CA GLY A 133 2.21 -17.91 14.54
C GLY A 133 1.78 -19.32 14.93
N ASP A 134 2.45 -19.95 15.89
CA ASP A 134 2.11 -21.33 16.30
C ASP A 134 0.71 -21.44 16.93
N GLU A 135 0.35 -20.49 17.79
CA GLU A 135 -0.98 -20.46 18.41
C GLU A 135 -2.05 -20.12 17.37
N ARG A 136 -1.80 -19.16 16.48
CA ARG A 136 -2.67 -18.83 15.35
C ARG A 136 -2.93 -20.08 14.50
N ARG A 137 -1.89 -20.82 14.14
CA ARG A 137 -2.01 -22.06 13.35
C ARG A 137 -2.87 -23.10 14.05
N ARG A 138 -2.64 -23.36 15.34
CA ARG A 138 -3.43 -24.29 16.14
C ARG A 138 -4.92 -23.92 16.15
N LEU A 139 -5.22 -22.62 16.29
CA LEU A 139 -6.60 -22.12 16.27
C LEU A 139 -7.23 -22.22 14.87
N LEU A 140 -6.48 -21.91 13.81
CA LEU A 140 -6.95 -22.01 12.43
C LEU A 140 -7.28 -23.46 12.04
N GLU A 141 -6.43 -24.42 12.43
CA GLU A 141 -6.69 -25.84 12.22
C GLU A 141 -7.99 -26.27 12.90
N GLY A 142 -8.19 -25.90 14.18
CA GLY A 142 -9.44 -26.21 14.89
C GLY A 142 -10.69 -25.65 14.19
N VAL A 143 -10.64 -24.40 13.73
CA VAL A 143 -11.74 -23.80 12.95
C VAL A 143 -11.99 -24.57 11.65
N TRP A 144 -10.92 -24.99 10.96
CA TRP A 144 -11.03 -25.74 9.72
C TRP A 144 -11.63 -27.14 9.94
N GLU A 145 -11.24 -27.83 11.01
CA GLU A 145 -11.81 -29.12 11.41
C GLU A 145 -13.29 -28.99 11.80
N ASP A 146 -13.63 -27.97 12.58
CA ASP A 146 -15.01 -27.70 13.00
C ASP A 146 -15.92 -27.38 11.79
N TYR A 147 -15.41 -26.63 10.81
CA TYR A 147 -16.12 -26.38 9.56
C TYR A 147 -16.35 -27.69 8.76
N ASN A 148 -15.30 -28.49 8.56
CA ASN A 148 -15.38 -29.70 7.76
C ASN A 148 -16.19 -30.84 8.42
N SER A 149 -16.26 -30.85 9.75
CA SER A 149 -17.07 -31.80 10.51
C SER A 149 -18.54 -31.40 10.62
N GLY A 150 -18.89 -30.16 10.24
CA GLY A 150 -20.24 -29.60 10.40
C GLY A 150 -20.54 -29.10 11.82
N ALA A 151 -19.52 -28.95 12.68
CA ALA A 151 -19.66 -28.26 13.96
C ALA A 151 -19.88 -26.74 13.76
N ILE A 152 -19.24 -26.16 12.74
CA ILE A 152 -19.53 -24.82 12.23
C ILE A 152 -20.32 -24.96 10.92
N ASN A 153 -21.60 -24.62 10.95
CA ASN A 153 -22.46 -24.64 9.77
C ASN A 153 -22.57 -23.25 9.16
N PRO A 154 -22.35 -23.08 7.84
CA PRO A 154 -22.61 -21.83 7.18
C PRO A 154 -24.11 -21.51 7.26
N PRO A 155 -24.48 -20.24 7.51
CA PRO A 155 -25.89 -19.86 7.57
C PRO A 155 -26.55 -20.03 6.19
N PRO A 156 -27.87 -20.36 6.12
CA PRO A 156 -28.54 -20.70 4.85
C PRO A 156 -28.48 -19.62 3.78
N GLU A 157 -28.22 -18.37 4.15
CA GLU A 157 -28.07 -17.24 3.22
C GLU A 157 -26.74 -17.29 2.44
N VAL A 158 -25.71 -17.95 2.98
CA VAL A 158 -24.37 -18.08 2.35
C VAL A 158 -24.31 -19.25 1.36
N LEU A 159 -25.17 -20.26 1.52
CA LEU A 159 -25.20 -21.46 0.67
C LEU A 159 -26.02 -21.30 -0.63
N ARG A 160 -26.51 -20.10 -0.95
CA ARG A 160 -27.38 -19.84 -2.11
C ARG A 160 -26.64 -19.35 -3.34
#